data_AF-A0A7Z2VUM9-F1
#
_entry.id   AF-A0A7Z2VUM9-F1
#
_cell.length_a   1.000
_cell.length_b   1.000
_cell.length_c   1.000
_cell.angle_alpha   90.00
_cell.angle_beta   90.00
_cell.angle_gamma   90.00
#
_symmetry.space_group_name_H-M   'P 1'
#
loop_
_entity.id
_entity.type
_entity.pdbx_description
1 polymer ?
#
loop_
_entity_poly.entity_id
_entity_poly.type
_entity_poly.pdbx_seq_one_letter_code
_entity_poly.pdbx_strand_id
1 'polypeptide(L)'
;MAALVIPAIEAVVARVLVVMGVGAVAGAAGDAARKQQKEADKAKSTPIARTDAQTKAKEKCKECPPDAGTPFNRSTAGWSETSIAYQARIAGLPVGSGFITEWMFGGVTFDGFDSSQCTLKEAKAKYDQFFDDYGDPQEWWKGDEPLLAEASRQSAVAKPIPPVQLRWYFMQPMSYRFFSKALASMRLPIETVFYP
;
A
#
# COMPACT_ATOMS: atom_id res chain seq x y z
N MET A 1 -19.35 -61.79 -8.03
CA MET A 1 -18.51 -62.43 -6.99
C MET A 1 -17.49 -61.40 -6.53
N ALA A 2 -17.41 -61.18 -5.20
CA ALA A 2 -16.36 -60.53 -4.37
C ALA A 2 -15.80 -59.14 -4.80
N ALA A 3 -16.05 -58.01 -4.09
CA ALA A 3 -15.61 -57.58 -2.73
C ALA A 3 -14.22 -56.89 -2.73
N LEU A 4 -14.15 -55.55 -2.50
CA LEU A 4 -13.71 -54.82 -1.27
C LEU A 4 -12.18 -54.50 -1.30
N VAL A 5 -11.57 -53.36 -0.92
CA VAL A 5 -11.78 -52.28 0.09
C VAL A 5 -10.92 -51.02 -0.26
N ILE A 6 -11.35 -49.81 0.18
CA ILE A 6 -10.67 -48.48 0.16
C ILE A 6 -10.00 -48.20 1.55
N PRO A 7 -9.04 -47.27 1.75
CA PRO A 7 -9.40 -45.90 2.22
C PRO A 7 -8.46 -44.78 1.69
N ALA A 8 -8.95 -43.61 1.25
CA ALA A 8 -9.40 -42.42 1.99
C ALA A 8 -8.27 -41.44 2.37
N ILE A 9 -8.43 -40.15 2.00
CA ILE A 9 -8.38 -38.96 2.87
C ILE A 9 -8.98 -37.77 2.08
N GLU A 10 -10.00 -37.19 2.70
CA GLU A 10 -10.79 -36.02 2.32
C GLU A 10 -10.14 -34.70 2.74
N ALA A 11 -10.48 -33.59 2.07
CA ALA A 11 -10.82 -32.33 2.76
C ALA A 11 -11.49 -31.33 1.80
N VAL A 12 -12.82 -31.34 1.76
CA VAL A 12 -13.64 -30.20 1.31
C VAL A 12 -14.05 -29.42 2.57
N VAL A 13 -13.62 -28.16 2.68
CA VAL A 13 -14.13 -27.24 3.72
C VAL A 13 -15.17 -26.33 3.08
N ALA A 14 -16.44 -26.66 3.30
CA ALA A 14 -17.58 -25.80 3.02
C ALA A 14 -17.84 -24.86 4.22
N ARG A 15 -18.14 -23.60 3.91
CA ARG A 15 -18.55 -22.57 4.87
C ARG A 15 -19.92 -22.89 5.45
N VAL A 16 -20.12 -22.70 6.76
CA VAL A 16 -21.44 -22.63 7.38
C VAL A 16 -21.56 -21.34 8.22
N LEU A 17 -22.57 -20.55 7.88
CA LEU A 17 -23.04 -19.36 8.60
C LEU A 17 -23.78 -19.79 9.87
N VAL A 18 -23.46 -19.19 11.02
CA VAL A 18 -24.21 -19.38 12.26
C VAL A 18 -25.27 -18.28 12.39
N VAL A 19 -26.54 -18.69 12.30
CA VAL A 19 -27.70 -17.91 12.74
C VAL A 19 -27.99 -18.28 14.20
N MET A 20 -27.90 -17.32 15.12
CA MET A 20 -28.32 -17.50 16.50
C MET A 20 -29.84 -17.42 16.60
N GLY A 21 -30.49 -18.57 16.85
CA GLY A 21 -31.87 -18.66 17.31
C GLY A 21 -31.92 -19.30 18.68
N VAL A 22 -32.41 -18.55 19.68
CA VAL A 22 -32.64 -18.99 21.06
C VAL A 22 -33.82 -19.97 21.08
N GLY A 23 -33.62 -21.15 21.68
CA GLY A 23 -34.67 -22.11 21.98
C GLY A 23 -34.22 -23.10 23.05
N ALA A 24 -34.76 -22.97 24.26
CA ALA A 24 -34.49 -23.85 25.38
C ALA A 24 -35.25 -25.18 25.23
N VAL A 25 -34.56 -26.32 25.39
CA VAL A 25 -35.18 -27.60 25.76
C VAL A 25 -34.26 -28.35 26.72
N ALA A 26 -34.82 -28.77 27.84
CA ALA A 26 -34.14 -29.45 28.94
C ALA A 26 -33.76 -30.90 28.58
N GLY A 27 -32.57 -31.34 28.99
CA GLY A 27 -32.16 -32.75 28.94
C GLY A 27 -30.65 -32.97 29.06
N ALA A 28 -30.17 -33.28 30.26
CA ALA A 28 -28.95 -34.03 30.58
C ALA A 28 -27.58 -33.69 29.91
N ALA A 29 -27.39 -32.51 29.32
CA ALA A 29 -26.09 -32.04 28.79
C ALA A 29 -25.58 -30.76 29.46
N GLY A 30 -26.15 -30.39 30.62
CA GLY A 30 -25.92 -29.09 31.26
C GLY A 30 -24.59 -28.94 32.01
N ASP A 31 -24.00 -30.04 32.51
CA ASP A 31 -22.82 -29.96 33.38
C ASP A 31 -21.49 -29.90 32.62
N ALA A 32 -21.41 -30.54 31.45
CA ALA A 32 -20.23 -30.46 30.58
C ALA A 32 -20.12 -29.07 29.92
N ALA A 33 -21.25 -28.52 29.45
CA ALA A 33 -21.31 -27.18 28.90
C ALA A 33 -20.99 -26.10 29.95
N ARG A 34 -21.46 -26.25 31.20
CA ARG A 34 -21.10 -25.33 32.29
C ARG A 34 -19.63 -25.42 32.71
N LYS A 35 -19.00 -26.59 32.64
CA LYS A 35 -17.56 -26.74 32.93
C LYS A 35 -16.70 -26.07 31.87
N GLN A 36 -17.01 -26.28 30.58
CA GLN A 36 -16.30 -25.63 29.48
C GLN A 36 -16.49 -24.11 29.48
N GLN A 37 -17.69 -23.62 29.82
CA GLN A 37 -17.94 -22.17 29.97
C GLN A 37 -17.10 -21.56 31.11
N LYS A 38 -17.02 -22.25 32.26
CA LYS A 38 -16.22 -21.79 33.42
C LYS A 38 -14.72 -21.83 33.15
N GLU A 39 -14.22 -22.81 32.41
CA GLU A 39 -12.80 -22.84 32.00
C GLU A 39 -12.46 -21.77 30.96
N ALA A 40 -13.37 -21.50 30.00
CA ALA A 40 -13.19 -20.43 29.02
C ALA A 40 -13.23 -19.02 29.65
N ASP A 41 -14.09 -18.80 30.65
CA ASP A 41 -14.15 -17.52 31.37
C ASP A 41 -12.97 -17.34 32.33
N LYS A 42 -12.44 -18.44 32.89
CA LYS A 42 -11.21 -18.42 33.71
C LYS A 42 -9.97 -18.17 32.84
N ALA A 43 -9.92 -18.71 31.63
CA ALA A 43 -8.86 -18.45 30.65
C ALA A 43 -8.84 -16.98 30.18
N LYS A 44 -10.01 -16.33 30.06
CA LYS A 44 -10.12 -14.88 29.80
C LYS A 44 -9.69 -13.99 30.97
N SER A 45 -9.61 -14.55 32.18
CA SER A 45 -9.29 -13.83 33.42
C SER A 45 -7.84 -14.02 33.88
N THR A 46 -7.05 -14.86 33.20
CA THR A 46 -5.60 -14.95 33.42
C THR A 46 -4.91 -13.67 32.95
N PRO A 47 -4.06 -13.01 33.77
CA PRO A 47 -3.41 -11.76 33.40
C PRO A 47 -2.63 -11.88 32.09
N ILE A 48 -2.00 -13.04 31.86
CA ILE A 48 -1.06 -13.31 30.77
C ILE A 48 -1.72 -13.17 29.38
N ALA A 49 -2.92 -13.72 29.17
CA ALA A 49 -3.61 -13.65 27.88
C ALA A 49 -4.08 -12.22 27.52
N ARG A 50 -4.40 -11.40 28.53
CA ARG A 50 -4.65 -9.96 28.34
C ARG A 50 -3.36 -9.18 28.13
N THR A 51 -2.26 -9.62 28.73
CA THR A 51 -0.97 -8.92 28.59
C THR A 51 -0.42 -9.09 27.19
N ASP A 52 -0.46 -10.29 26.59
CA ASP A 52 0.04 -10.53 25.23
C ASP A 52 -0.80 -9.88 24.13
N ALA A 53 -2.12 -9.83 24.30
CA ALA A 53 -3.01 -9.09 23.40
C ALA A 53 -2.87 -7.56 23.55
N GLN A 54 -2.42 -7.06 24.72
CA GLN A 54 -2.19 -5.64 24.96
C GLN A 54 -0.75 -5.19 24.65
N THR A 55 0.25 -6.06 24.72
CA THR A 55 1.65 -5.74 24.33
C THR A 55 1.82 -5.68 22.83
N LYS A 56 1.06 -6.44 22.03
CA LYS A 56 1.01 -6.24 20.56
C LYS A 56 0.18 -5.03 20.12
N ALA A 57 -0.62 -4.45 21.00
CA ALA A 57 -1.50 -3.31 20.68
C ALA A 57 -0.86 -1.93 20.94
N LYS A 58 0.41 -1.85 21.38
CA LYS A 58 1.05 -0.58 21.80
C LYS A 58 2.53 -0.43 21.43
N GLU A 59 3.01 -1.04 20.35
CA GLU A 59 3.94 -0.24 19.55
C GLU A 59 3.07 0.86 18.96
N LYS A 60 3.13 2.07 19.53
CA LYS A 60 2.56 3.25 18.88
C LYS A 60 3.11 3.22 17.45
N CYS A 61 2.24 3.06 16.45
CA CYS A 61 2.64 3.27 15.06
C CYS A 61 3.44 4.57 15.05
N LYS A 62 4.69 4.53 14.55
CA LYS A 62 5.45 5.76 14.38
C LYS A 62 4.55 6.70 13.58
N GLU A 63 4.26 7.85 14.16
CA GLU A 63 3.37 8.82 13.55
C GLU A 63 3.88 9.15 12.15
N CYS A 64 3.04 8.93 11.13
CA CYS A 64 3.37 9.22 9.75
C CYS A 64 2.59 10.46 9.31
N PRO A 65 3.21 11.66 9.24
CA PRO A 65 2.50 12.88 8.92
C PRO A 65 1.66 12.83 7.62
N PRO A 66 2.14 12.19 6.53
CA PRO A 66 1.35 11.99 5.33
C PRO A 66 0.01 11.24 5.49
N ASP A 67 -0.23 10.54 6.61
CA ASP A 67 -1.55 9.94 6.90
C ASP A 67 -2.67 11.00 7.00
N ALA A 68 -2.32 12.25 7.30
CA ALA A 68 -3.26 13.38 7.32
C ALA A 68 -3.64 13.89 5.91
N GLY A 69 -3.07 13.30 4.86
CA GLY A 69 -3.43 13.59 3.48
C GLY A 69 -4.82 13.07 3.10
N THR A 70 -5.24 13.35 1.87
CA THR A 70 -6.53 12.90 1.34
C THR A 70 -6.40 12.36 -0.08
N PRO A 71 -7.24 11.39 -0.48
CA PRO A 71 -7.34 10.98 -1.87
C PRO A 71 -7.67 12.15 -2.80
N PHE A 72 -7.07 12.18 -3.99
CA PHE A 72 -7.31 13.17 -5.04
C PHE A 72 -7.52 12.47 -6.38
N ASN A 73 -8.67 12.65 -7.02
CA ASN A 73 -8.92 12.01 -8.31
C ASN A 73 -8.39 12.87 -9.46
N ARG A 74 -7.41 12.35 -10.20
CA ARG A 74 -6.86 12.97 -11.41
C ARG A 74 -7.48 12.37 -12.67
N SER A 75 -7.92 13.23 -13.58
CA SER A 75 -8.37 12.80 -14.90
C SER A 75 -7.20 12.17 -15.68
N THR A 76 -7.47 11.02 -16.31
CA THR A 76 -6.51 10.32 -17.19
C THR A 76 -6.73 10.64 -18.67
N ALA A 77 -7.58 11.64 -18.97
CA ALA A 77 -7.84 12.05 -20.35
C ALA A 77 -6.53 12.47 -21.05
N GLY A 78 -6.25 11.88 -22.21
CA GLY A 78 -5.04 12.14 -23.00
C GLY A 78 -3.78 11.40 -22.52
N TRP A 79 -3.88 10.59 -21.46
CA TRP A 79 -2.75 9.79 -20.98
C TRP A 79 -2.64 8.48 -21.75
N SER A 80 -1.42 7.95 -21.86
CA SER A 80 -1.21 6.64 -22.47
C SER A 80 -1.58 5.51 -21.50
N GLU A 81 -2.10 4.39 -22.03
CA GLU A 81 -2.42 3.21 -21.23
C GLU A 81 -1.22 2.70 -20.42
N THR A 82 -0.02 2.73 -21.01
CA THR A 82 1.22 2.34 -20.32
C THR A 82 1.50 3.23 -19.11
N SER A 83 1.31 4.55 -19.23
CA SER A 83 1.53 5.49 -18.13
C SER A 83 0.54 5.24 -16.99
N ILE A 84 -0.75 5.05 -17.34
CA ILE A 84 -1.80 4.74 -16.36
C ILE A 84 -1.52 3.41 -15.66
N ALA A 85 -1.20 2.35 -16.41
CA ALA A 85 -0.93 1.03 -15.86
C ALA A 85 0.32 1.02 -14.97
N TYR A 86 1.37 1.75 -15.37
CA TYR A 86 2.57 1.88 -14.57
C TYR A 86 2.30 2.63 -13.26
N GLN A 87 1.65 3.79 -13.32
CA GLN A 87 1.29 4.54 -12.12
C GLN A 87 0.42 3.72 -11.18
N ALA A 88 -0.60 3.01 -11.69
CA ALA A 88 -1.45 2.14 -10.89
C ALA A 88 -0.65 1.06 -10.12
N ARG A 89 0.33 0.42 -10.80
CA ARG A 89 1.21 -0.59 -10.18
C ARG A 89 2.09 0.01 -9.08
N ILE A 90 2.68 1.18 -9.30
CA ILE A 90 3.60 1.82 -8.35
C ILE A 90 2.86 2.45 -7.16
N ALA A 91 1.81 3.21 -7.47
CA ALA A 91 1.05 3.98 -6.50
C ALA A 91 0.24 3.08 -5.58
N GLY A 92 -0.36 2.02 -6.13
CA GLY A 92 -1.25 1.12 -5.39
C GLY A 92 -2.57 1.77 -4.96
N LEU A 93 -2.94 2.90 -5.58
CA LEU A 93 -4.20 3.60 -5.31
C LEU A 93 -5.29 3.21 -6.32
N PRO A 94 -6.58 3.45 -6.00
CA PRO A 94 -7.69 3.08 -6.87
C PRO A 94 -7.60 3.71 -8.28
N VAL A 95 -8.01 2.93 -9.27
CA VAL A 95 -8.19 3.39 -10.66
C VAL A 95 -9.66 3.25 -11.00
N GLY A 96 -10.26 4.32 -11.55
CA GLY A 96 -11.64 4.34 -11.99
C GLY A 96 -11.77 4.60 -13.48
N SER A 97 -13.01 4.65 -13.96
CA SER A 97 -13.28 4.99 -15.36
C SER A 97 -12.91 6.45 -15.63
N GLY A 98 -11.82 6.68 -16.36
CA GLY A 98 -11.36 8.01 -16.76
C GLY A 98 -10.58 8.78 -15.69
N PHE A 99 -10.24 8.15 -14.55
CA PHE A 99 -9.44 8.78 -13.51
C PHE A 99 -8.54 7.78 -12.77
N ILE A 100 -7.47 8.31 -12.18
CA ILE A 100 -6.62 7.61 -11.21
C ILE A 100 -6.64 8.40 -9.90
N THR A 101 -6.67 7.69 -8.77
CA THR A 101 -6.57 8.32 -7.46
C THR A 101 -5.10 8.52 -7.09
N GLU A 102 -4.78 9.73 -6.68
CA GLU A 102 -3.49 10.19 -6.14
C GLU A 102 -3.64 10.51 -4.66
N TRP A 103 -2.52 10.78 -3.99
CA TRP A 103 -2.49 11.23 -2.60
C TRP A 103 -2.16 12.71 -2.52
N MET A 104 -3.04 13.51 -1.90
CA MET A 104 -2.79 14.93 -1.66
C MET A 104 -2.33 15.14 -0.22
N PHE A 105 -1.15 15.72 -0.03
CA PHE A 105 -0.58 16.04 1.27
C PHE A 105 0.16 17.38 1.22
N GLY A 106 -0.07 18.25 2.21
CA GLY A 106 0.58 19.56 2.26
C GLY A 106 0.27 20.47 1.05
N GLY A 107 -0.87 20.28 0.39
CA GLY A 107 -1.24 21.02 -0.83
C GLY A 107 -0.52 20.56 -2.10
N VAL A 108 0.22 19.45 -2.05
CA VAL A 108 0.90 18.84 -3.20
C VAL A 108 0.36 17.44 -3.42
N THR A 109 0.32 17.00 -4.67
CA THR A 109 -0.10 15.66 -5.07
C THR A 109 1.10 14.74 -5.26
N PHE A 110 0.89 13.48 -4.94
CA PHE A 110 1.81 12.36 -5.11
C PHE A 110 1.05 11.24 -5.76
N ASP A 111 1.66 10.53 -6.70
CA ASP A 111 0.97 9.44 -7.38
C ASP A 111 0.44 8.36 -6.43
N GLY A 112 1.17 8.08 -5.35
CA GLY A 112 0.74 7.14 -4.32
C GLY A 112 1.29 7.42 -2.91
N PHE A 113 0.74 6.70 -1.94
CA PHE A 113 1.17 6.76 -0.55
C PHE A 113 1.07 5.38 0.12
N ASP A 114 2.11 5.00 0.85
CA ASP A 114 2.18 3.78 1.64
C ASP A 114 2.39 4.12 3.11
N SER A 115 1.29 4.10 3.86
CA SER A 115 1.26 4.40 5.30
C SER A 115 2.14 3.44 6.12
N SER A 116 2.25 2.17 5.71
CA SER A 116 3.04 1.17 6.45
C SER A 116 4.55 1.47 6.47
N GLN A 117 5.02 2.19 5.45
CA GLN A 117 6.43 2.61 5.29
C GLN A 117 6.60 4.13 5.42
N CYS A 118 5.52 4.87 5.70
CA CYS A 118 5.47 6.33 5.62
C CYS A 118 6.08 6.91 4.33
N THR A 119 5.78 6.29 3.19
CA THR A 119 6.43 6.57 1.90
C THR A 119 5.45 7.19 0.91
N LEU A 120 5.75 8.42 0.49
CA LEU A 120 5.13 9.09 -0.65
C LEU A 120 5.80 8.64 -1.94
N LYS A 121 5.02 8.35 -2.97
CA LYS A 121 5.47 7.71 -4.22
C LYS A 121 5.12 8.56 -5.43
N GLU A 122 6.05 8.60 -6.38
CA GLU A 122 5.88 9.18 -7.72
C GLU A 122 6.24 8.13 -8.78
N ALA A 123 5.55 8.10 -9.90
CA ALA A 123 5.69 7.13 -10.98
C ALA A 123 5.92 7.83 -12.33
N LYS A 124 7.12 7.71 -12.89
CA LYS A 124 7.47 8.28 -14.18
C LYS A 124 7.60 7.18 -15.25
N ALA A 125 6.71 7.21 -16.24
CA ALA A 125 6.67 6.25 -17.35
C ALA A 125 6.74 6.93 -18.71
N LYS A 126 7.36 6.25 -19.69
CA LYS A 126 7.50 6.73 -21.07
C LYS A 126 8.23 8.07 -21.22
N TYR A 127 9.18 8.38 -20.34
CA TYR A 127 9.96 9.62 -20.43
C TYR A 127 11.16 9.51 -21.37
N ASP A 128 11.70 8.32 -21.64
CA ASP A 128 12.90 8.15 -22.46
C ASP A 128 12.73 8.67 -23.90
N GLN A 129 11.48 8.79 -24.39
CA GLN A 129 11.19 9.41 -25.69
C GLN A 129 11.56 10.90 -25.77
N PHE A 130 11.81 11.54 -24.64
CA PHE A 130 12.18 12.95 -24.53
C PHE A 130 13.69 13.17 -24.38
N PHE A 131 14.48 12.10 -24.46
CA PHE A 131 15.93 12.14 -24.35
C PHE A 131 16.57 11.77 -25.68
N ASP A 132 17.78 12.26 -25.91
CA ASP A 132 18.62 11.83 -27.02
C ASP A 132 19.45 10.58 -26.67
N ASP A 133 20.25 10.10 -27.63
CA ASP A 133 21.09 8.91 -27.45
C ASP A 133 22.22 9.11 -26.43
N TYR A 134 22.51 10.37 -26.05
CA TYR A 134 23.50 10.73 -25.03
C TYR A 134 22.87 10.81 -23.63
N GLY A 135 21.54 10.73 -23.53
CA GLY A 135 20.79 10.83 -22.28
C GLY A 135 20.53 12.27 -21.83
N ASP A 136 20.67 13.23 -22.74
CA ASP A 136 20.31 14.62 -22.52
C ASP A 136 18.87 14.88 -22.98
N PRO A 137 18.11 15.78 -22.32
CA PRO A 137 16.81 16.22 -22.78
C PRO A 137 16.88 16.74 -24.21
N GLN A 138 15.97 16.26 -25.06
CA GLN A 138 15.82 16.79 -26.41
C GLN A 138 15.55 18.30 -26.38
N GLU A 139 16.17 19.09 -27.25
CA GLU A 139 16.09 20.56 -27.21
C GLU A 139 14.65 21.11 -27.25
N TRP A 140 13.77 20.43 -28.00
CA TRP A 140 12.37 20.77 -28.15
C TRP A 140 11.51 20.45 -26.92
N TRP A 141 12.00 19.59 -26.02
CA TRP A 141 11.31 19.23 -24.80
C TRP A 141 11.73 20.14 -23.66
N LYS A 142 10.74 20.76 -23.01
CA LYS A 142 10.91 21.61 -21.82
C LYS A 142 10.18 21.05 -20.60
N GLY A 143 9.98 19.73 -20.59
CA GLY A 143 9.26 19.05 -19.51
C GLY A 143 10.13 18.69 -18.31
N ASP A 144 11.46 18.76 -18.45
CA ASP A 144 12.41 18.56 -17.37
C ASP A 144 12.28 19.63 -16.27
N GLU A 145 12.20 20.92 -16.63
CA GLU A 145 12.07 22.02 -15.67
C GLU A 145 10.80 21.88 -14.78
N PRO A 146 9.58 21.67 -15.34
CA PRO A 146 8.39 21.41 -14.54
C PRO A 146 8.51 20.19 -13.61
N LEU A 147 9.17 19.11 -14.07
CA LEU A 147 9.37 17.91 -13.26
C LEU A 147 10.32 18.16 -12.09
N LEU A 148 11.40 18.91 -12.31
CA LEU A 148 12.32 19.31 -11.23
C LEU A 148 11.64 20.27 -10.23
N ALA A 149 10.77 21.15 -10.71
CA ALA A 149 9.95 22.01 -9.85
C ALA A 149 8.93 21.20 -9.02
N GLU A 150 8.32 20.16 -9.59
CA GLU A 150 7.46 19.22 -8.89
C GLU A 150 8.23 18.49 -7.78
N ALA A 151 9.39 17.91 -8.10
CA ALA A 151 10.25 17.24 -7.13
C ALA A 151 10.62 18.15 -5.95
N SER A 152 10.88 19.42 -6.24
CA SER A 152 11.19 20.43 -5.22
C SER A 152 9.99 20.70 -4.30
N ARG A 153 8.80 20.90 -4.86
CA ARG A 153 7.56 21.10 -4.08
C ARG A 153 7.23 19.88 -3.21
N GLN A 154 7.32 18.69 -3.79
CA GLN A 154 7.10 17.43 -3.07
C GLN A 154 8.11 17.25 -1.92
N SER A 155 9.40 17.52 -2.17
CA SER A 155 10.45 17.45 -1.14
C SER A 155 10.26 18.45 -0.01
N ALA A 156 9.69 19.61 -0.30
CA ALA A 156 9.44 20.65 0.70
C ALA A 156 8.35 20.24 1.71
N VAL A 157 7.31 19.53 1.23
CA VAL A 157 6.19 19.11 2.09
C VAL A 157 6.39 17.73 2.71
N ALA A 158 7.20 16.85 2.11
CA ALA A 158 7.53 15.53 2.62
C ALA A 158 8.46 15.62 3.84
N LYS A 159 7.97 16.15 4.97
CA LYS A 159 8.74 16.40 6.20
C LYS A 159 7.97 15.93 7.45
N PRO A 160 8.66 15.58 8.54
CA PRO A 160 10.12 15.43 8.64
C PRO A 160 10.64 14.14 7.98
N ILE A 161 11.91 14.15 7.57
CA ILE A 161 12.61 12.99 6.98
C ILE A 161 13.76 12.63 7.94
N PRO A 162 13.69 11.53 8.70
CA PRO A 162 12.57 10.59 8.91
C PRO A 162 11.41 11.18 9.75
N PRO A 163 10.23 10.52 9.81
CA PRO A 163 9.90 9.20 9.25
C PRO A 163 9.39 9.22 7.81
N VAL A 164 9.09 10.39 7.25
CA VAL A 164 8.58 10.49 5.87
C VAL A 164 9.68 10.11 4.89
N GLN A 165 9.32 9.31 3.90
CA GLN A 165 10.15 8.98 2.75
C GLN A 165 9.46 9.50 1.48
N LEU A 166 10.25 9.96 0.52
CA LEU A 166 9.78 10.34 -0.81
C LEU A 166 10.57 9.56 -1.85
N ARG A 167 9.87 8.79 -2.69
CA ARG A 167 10.48 7.91 -3.68
C ARG A 167 9.89 8.11 -5.06
N TRP A 168 10.76 8.31 -6.05
CA TRP A 168 10.42 8.44 -7.46
C TRP A 168 10.81 7.17 -8.22
N TYR A 169 9.83 6.49 -8.79
CA TYR A 169 10.00 5.26 -9.55
C TYR A 169 9.99 5.54 -11.04
N PHE A 170 11.00 5.05 -11.75
CA PHE A 170 11.16 5.24 -13.18
C PHE A 170 11.04 3.92 -13.93
N MET A 171 10.19 3.92 -14.94
CA MET A 171 9.99 2.77 -15.81
C MET A 171 11.18 2.53 -16.75
N GLN A 172 11.89 3.60 -17.11
CA GLN A 172 12.87 3.58 -18.19
C GLN A 172 14.23 4.13 -17.75
N PRO A 173 15.34 3.60 -18.30
CA PRO A 173 16.67 3.83 -17.75
C PRO A 173 17.27 5.21 -18.05
N MET A 174 16.95 5.84 -19.18
CA MET A 174 17.56 7.15 -19.52
C MET A 174 17.02 8.24 -18.60
N SER A 175 15.69 8.35 -18.53
CA SER A 175 15.00 9.27 -17.63
C SER A 175 15.36 9.00 -16.17
N TYR A 176 15.45 7.73 -15.74
CA TYR A 176 15.95 7.38 -14.41
C TYR A 176 17.34 7.99 -14.14
N ARG A 177 18.32 7.77 -15.03
CA ARG A 177 19.68 8.25 -14.84
C ARG A 177 19.75 9.77 -14.79
N PHE A 178 19.08 10.43 -15.73
CA PHE A 178 19.05 11.89 -15.81
C PHE A 178 18.45 12.50 -14.53
N PHE A 179 17.24 12.11 -14.17
CA PHE A 179 16.56 12.69 -13.01
C PHE A 179 17.24 12.29 -11.70
N SER A 180 17.80 11.08 -11.57
CA SER A 180 18.59 10.72 -10.39
C SER A 180 19.77 11.67 -10.18
N LYS A 181 20.52 11.98 -11.25
CA LYS A 181 21.64 12.93 -11.18
C LYS A 181 21.16 14.35 -10.87
N ALA A 182 20.09 14.80 -11.50
CA ALA A 182 19.55 16.15 -11.31
C ALA A 182 19.04 16.35 -9.87
N LEU A 183 18.21 15.43 -9.36
CA LEU A 183 17.65 15.50 -8.01
C LEU A 183 18.75 15.43 -6.93
N ALA A 184 19.77 14.58 -7.12
CA ALA A 184 20.94 14.54 -6.25
C ALA A 184 21.73 15.87 -6.27
N SER A 185 21.91 16.47 -7.45
CA SER A 185 22.61 17.77 -7.60
C SER A 185 21.85 18.91 -6.91
N MET A 186 20.52 18.85 -6.92
CA MET A 186 19.64 19.78 -6.20
C MET A 186 19.58 19.52 -4.69
N ARG A 187 20.23 18.45 -4.20
CA ARG A 187 20.20 17.99 -2.80
C ARG A 187 18.78 17.71 -2.30
N LEU A 188 17.90 17.25 -3.18
CA LEU A 188 16.57 16.84 -2.80
C LEU A 188 16.63 15.45 -2.17
N PRO A 189 16.04 15.25 -0.98
CA PRO A 189 16.04 13.96 -0.27
C PRO A 189 15.01 13.00 -0.88
N ILE A 190 15.14 12.72 -2.18
CA ILE A 190 14.29 11.82 -2.96
C ILE A 190 15.09 10.56 -3.27
N GLU A 191 14.55 9.40 -2.90
CA GLU A 191 15.08 8.13 -3.38
C GLU A 191 14.59 7.88 -4.81
N THR A 192 15.49 7.70 -5.76
CA THR A 192 15.12 7.32 -7.12
C THR A 192 15.33 5.82 -7.33
N VAL A 193 14.32 5.16 -7.91
CA VAL A 193 14.34 3.72 -8.15
C VAL A 193 14.03 3.44 -9.62
N PHE A 194 14.91 2.70 -10.29
CA PHE A 194 14.61 2.12 -11.60
C PHE A 194 13.81 0.84 -11.41
N TYR A 195 12.57 0.82 -11.89
CA TYR A 195 11.66 -0.31 -11.68
C TYR A 195 10.74 -0.50 -12.90
N PRO A 196 11.22 -1.18 -13.96
CA PRO A 196 10.44 -1.41 -15.17
C PRO A 196 9.19 -2.29 -14.96
#